data_AF-A0A849ICS0-F1
#
_entry.id   AF-A0A849ICS0-F1
#
_cell.length_a   1.000
_cell.length_b   1.000
_cell.length_c   1.000
_cell.angle_alpha   90.00
_cell.angle_beta   90.00
_cell.angle_gamma   90.00
#
_symmetry.space_group_name_H-M   'P 1'
#
loop_
_entity.id
_entity.type
_entity.pdbx_description
1 polymer ?
#
loop_
_entity_poly.entity_id
_entity_poly.type
_entity_poly.pdbx_seq_one_letter_code
_entity_poly.pdbx_strand_id
1 'polypeptide(L)'
;MNIRYHVIPDRTGPGVTIFDSETGAVQYPACWRDISAYYNYLVDRGRIEESQKLLEESMEGRKPITSMVRCLSAPEPSSTG
;
A
#
# COMPACT_ATOMS: atom_id res chain seq x y z
N MET A 1 -7.70 -19.25 8.01
CA MET A 1 -7.29 -17.97 7.40
C MET A 1 -6.40 -18.31 6.22
N ASN A 2 -6.77 -17.94 4.99
CA ASN A 2 -5.94 -18.20 3.81
C ASN A 2 -5.16 -16.92 3.51
N ILE A 3 -3.82 -16.97 3.61
CA ILE A 3 -2.96 -15.84 3.26
C ILE A 3 -2.68 -15.95 1.77
N ARG A 4 -3.18 -14.99 0.99
CA ARG A 4 -3.05 -14.97 -0.46
C ARG A 4 -1.95 -14.01 -0.91
N TYR A 5 -1.91 -12.83 -0.30
CA TYR A 5 -0.99 -11.78 -0.68
C TYR A 5 0.20 -11.74 0.28
N HIS A 6 1.40 -11.76 -0.29
CA HIS A 6 2.66 -11.79 0.44
C HIS A 6 3.48 -10.56 0.11
N VAL A 7 4.00 -9.90 1.15
CA VAL A 7 5.00 -8.84 1.00
C VAL A 7 6.38 -9.47 1.03
N ILE A 8 7.13 -9.29 -0.04
CA ILE A 8 8.50 -9.77 -0.18
C ILE A 8 9.42 -8.53 -0.20
N PRO A 9 10.37 -8.41 0.74
CA PRO A 9 11.34 -7.32 0.69
C PRO A 9 12.20 -7.47 -0.57
N ASP A 10 12.34 -6.38 -1.32
CA ASP A 10 13.31 -6.33 -2.41
C ASP A 10 14.72 -6.45 -1.81
N ARG A 11 15.53 -7.36 -2.35
CA ARG A 11 16.91 -7.57 -1.86
C ARG A 11 17.89 -6.57 -2.47
N THR A 12 17.48 -5.89 -3.54
CA THR A 12 18.34 -4.98 -4.33
C THR A 12 18.11 -3.51 -4.01
N GLY A 13 17.04 -3.19 -3.29
CA GLY A 13 16.69 -1.84 -2.89
C GLY A 13 15.74 -1.84 -1.70
N PRO A 14 15.30 -0.67 -1.25
CA PRO A 14 14.41 -0.60 -0.10
C PRO A 14 12.96 -1.00 -0.44
N GLY A 15 12.65 -1.29 -1.71
CA GLY A 15 11.31 -1.65 -2.20
C GLY A 15 10.67 -2.87 -1.53
N VAL A 16 9.35 -3.00 -1.72
CA VAL A 16 8.67 -4.28 -1.51
C VAL A 16 7.95 -4.73 -2.77
N THR A 17 7.83 -6.04 -2.89
CA THR A 17 7.07 -6.71 -3.92
C THR A 17 5.83 -7.34 -3.28
N ILE A 18 4.66 -7.13 -3.88
CA ILE A 18 3.44 -7.84 -3.48
C ILE A 18 3.26 -9.03 -4.43
N PHE A 19 3.16 -10.22 -3.86
CA PHE A 19 2.95 -11.47 -4.59
C PHE A 19 1.56 -12.04 -4.27
N ASP A 20 0.75 -12.27 -5.29
CA ASP A 20 -0.51 -13.01 -5.21
C ASP A 20 -0.24 -14.51 -5.45
N SER A 21 -0.34 -15.32 -4.40
CA SER A 21 -0.08 -16.76 -4.47
C SER A 21 -1.14 -17.55 -5.23
N GLU A 22 -2.31 -16.97 -5.46
CA GLU A 22 -3.40 -17.62 -6.21
C GLU A 22 -3.21 -17.46 -7.72
N THR A 23 -2.84 -16.26 -8.17
CA THR A 23 -2.71 -15.94 -9.61
C THR A 23 -1.27 -15.96 -10.11
N GLY A 24 -0.29 -15.92 -9.19
CA GLY A 24 1.12 -15.72 -9.52
C GLY A 24 1.47 -14.27 -9.87
N ALA A 25 0.54 -13.33 -9.74
CA ALA A 25 0.77 -11.93 -10.09
C ALA A 25 1.74 -11.25 -9.12
N VAL A 26 2.53 -10.33 -9.66
CA VAL A 26 3.55 -9.57 -8.93
C VAL A 26 3.35 -8.09 -9.17
N GLN A 27 3.31 -7.29 -8.10
CA GLN A 27 3.34 -5.83 -8.18
C GLN A 27 4.55 -5.23 -7.46
N TYR A 28 4.99 -4.10 -8.02
CA TYR A 28 6.04 -3.23 -7.47
C TYR A 28 5.44 -1.85 -7.19
N PRO A 29 4.81 -1.64 -6.02
CA PRO A 29 4.15 -0.38 -5.71
C PRO A 29 5.14 0.79 -5.65
N ALA A 30 4.82 1.90 -6.31
CA ALA A 30 5.62 3.12 -6.23
C ALA A 30 5.68 3.68 -4.79
N CYS A 31 4.59 3.57 -4.03
CA CYS A 31 4.47 3.98 -2.63
C CYS A 31 4.76 2.83 -1.65
N TRP A 32 5.75 2.00 -1.95
CA TRP A 32 6.05 0.79 -1.18
C TRP A 32 6.35 1.06 0.29
N ARG A 33 6.88 2.25 0.64
CA ARG A 33 7.20 2.63 2.04
C ARG A 33 5.97 2.65 2.92
N ASP A 34 4.93 3.34 2.47
CA ASP A 34 3.69 3.53 3.22
C ASP A 34 2.92 2.21 3.34
N ILE A 35 2.88 1.45 2.24
CA ILE A 35 2.25 0.12 2.22
C ILE A 35 2.96 -0.82 3.18
N SER A 36 4.29 -0.85 3.19
CA SER A 36 5.08 -1.72 4.08
C SER A 36 4.89 -1.35 5.54
N ALA A 37 4.91 -0.06 5.86
CA ALA A 37 4.70 0.42 7.21
C ALA A 37 3.30 0.06 7.73
N TYR A 38 2.27 0.28 6.92
CA TYR A 38 0.90 -0.03 7.33
C TYR A 38 0.62 -1.53 7.40
N TYR A 39 1.18 -2.32 6.46
CA TYR A 39 1.14 -3.77 6.51
C TYR A 39 1.75 -4.31 7.82
N ASN A 40 2.96 -3.88 8.17
CA ASN A 40 3.63 -4.32 9.40
C ASN A 40 2.82 -3.92 10.65
N TYR A 41 2.28 -2.71 10.70
CA TYR A 41 1.41 -2.27 11.78
C TYR A 41 0.17 -3.18 11.97
N LEU A 42 -0.48 -3.59 10.87
CA LEU A 42 -1.63 -4.49 10.92
C LEU A 42 -1.23 -5.89 11.39
N VAL A 43 -0.13 -6.42 10.87
CA VAL A 43 0.40 -7.75 11.24
C VAL A 43 0.80 -7.81 12.71
N ASP A 44 1.52 -6.81 13.22
CA ASP A 44 1.95 -6.74 14.62
C ASP A 44 0.78 -6.69 15.61
N ARG A 45 -0.39 -6.24 15.14
CA ARG A 45 -1.64 -6.16 15.92
C ARG A 45 -2.55 -7.38 15.71
N GLY A 46 -2.10 -8.40 14.97
CA GLY A 46 -2.89 -9.59 14.64
C GLY A 46 -4.05 -9.31 13.66
N ARG A 47 -4.08 -8.15 13.02
CA ARG A 47 -5.13 -7.72 12.08
C ARG A 47 -4.84 -8.28 10.67
N ILE A 48 -4.74 -9.60 10.58
CA ILE A 48 -4.30 -10.30 9.36
C ILE A 48 -5.31 -10.14 8.21
N GLU A 49 -6.61 -10.12 8.48
CA GLU A 49 -7.63 -9.89 7.43
C GLU A 49 -7.47 -8.52 6.79
N GLU A 50 -7.24 -7.50 7.60
CA GLU A 50 -7.06 -6.13 7.13
C GLU A 50 -5.75 -5.95 6.38
N SER A 51 -4.68 -6.66 6.80
CA SER A 51 -3.43 -6.66 6.06
C SER A 51 -3.59 -7.32 4.68
N GLN A 52 -4.38 -8.38 4.56
CA GLN A 52 -4.69 -9.00 3.27
C GLN A 52 -5.53 -8.08 2.37
N LYS A 53 -6.54 -7.40 2.93
CA LYS A 53 -7.35 -6.44 2.18
C LYS A 53 -6.54 -5.25 1.67
N LEU A 54 -5.59 -4.75 2.45
CA LEU A 54 -4.65 -3.70 2.01
C LEU A 54 -3.87 -4.13 0.76
N LEU A 55 -3.35 -5.36 0.76
CA LEU A 55 -2.57 -5.89 -0.35
C LEU A 55 -3.46 -6.19 -1.56
N GLU A 56 -4.67 -6.70 -1.35
CA GLU A 56 -5.69 -6.85 -2.39
C GLU A 56 -5.98 -5.52 -3.08
N GLU A 57 -6.31 -4.47 -2.33
CA GLU A 57 -6.58 -3.13 -2.89
C GLU A 57 -5.37 -2.55 -3.64
N SER A 58 -4.16 -2.87 -3.18
CA SER A 58 -2.93 -2.50 -3.88
C SER A 58 -2.77 -3.27 -5.20
N MET A 59 -3.15 -4.55 -5.22
CA MET A 59 -3.12 -5.41 -6.40
C MET A 59 -4.21 -5.07 -7.43
N GLU A 60 -5.36 -4.53 -7.01
CA GLU A 60 -6.52 -4.23 -7.87
C GLU A 60 -6.38 -2.97 -8.76
N GLY A 61 -5.31 -2.19 -8.66
CA GLY A 61 -4.88 -1.27 -9.71
C GLY A 61 -5.91 -0.19 -10.16
N ARG A 62 -6.79 0.31 -9.28
CA ARG A 62 -7.71 1.43 -9.59
C ARG A 62 -7.95 2.45 -8.49
N LYS A 63 -7.06 2.60 -7.51
CA LYS A 63 -7.00 3.84 -6.73
C LYS A 63 -5.63 4.45 -6.95
N PRO A 64 -5.51 5.51 -7.74
CA PRO A 64 -4.24 6.20 -7.80
C PRO A 64 -4.01 6.80 -6.40
N ILE A 65 -2.99 6.29 -5.71
CA ILE A 65 -2.49 6.85 -4.44
C ILE A 65 -1.99 8.30 -4.63
N THR A 66 -2.05 8.85 -5.86
CA THR A 66 -1.99 10.30 -6.11
C THR A 66 -3.12 11.09 -5.42
N SER A 67 -4.21 10.44 -4.96
CA SER A 67 -5.26 11.13 -4.19
C SER A 67 -4.79 11.61 -2.81
N MET A 68 -3.81 10.95 -2.19
CA MET A 68 -3.26 11.41 -0.90
C MET A 68 -2.35 12.64 -1.03
N VAL A 69 -1.77 12.89 -2.21
CA VAL A 69 -0.93 14.07 -2.46
C VAL A 69 -1.79 15.34 -2.60
N ARG A 70 -3.06 15.21 -3.02
CA ARG A 70 -3.93 16.36 -3.25
C ARG A 70 -4.49 16.99 -1.96
N CYS A 71 -4.56 16.25 -0.85
CA CYS A 71 -4.99 16.80 0.45
C CYS A 71 -3.90 17.59 1.18
N LEU A 72 -2.63 17.46 0.78
CA LEU A 72 -1.51 18.16 1.43
C LEU A 72 -1.05 19.42 0.67
N SER A 73 -1.73 19.76 -0.44
CA SER A 73 -1.32 20.84 -1.36
C SER A 73 -2.34 21.97 -1.48
N ALA A 74 -3.30 22.11 -0.57
CA ALA A 74 -4.20 23.26 -0.58
C ALA A 74 -3.48 24.47 0.05
N PRO A 75 -3.16 25.54 -0.72
CA PRO A 75 -2.80 26.81 -0.11
C PRO A 75 -4.04 27.42 0.57
N GLU A 76 -3.83 28.05 1.72
CA GLU A 76 -4.85 28.76 2.49
C GLU A 76 -5.59 29.80 1.61
N PRO A 77 -6.88 30.04 1.84
CA PRO A 77 -7.61 31.06 1.10
C PRO A 77 -7.04 32.43 1.42
N SER A 78 -6.36 33.05 0.45
CA SER A 78 -5.96 34.44 0.54
C SER A 78 -7.21 35.31 0.53
N SER A 79 -7.50 35.88 1.70
CA SER A 79 -8.43 36.98 1.89
C SER A 79 -8.10 38.14 0.95
N THR A 80 -9.08 38.56 0.17
CA THR A 80 -9.14 39.89 -0.47
C THR A 80 -10.63 40.13 -0.60
N GLY A 81 -11.25 41.11 0.05
CA GLY A 81 -10.84 42.48 0.36
C GLY A 81 -12.08 43.31 0.05
#